data_AF-A0A8M1KFL1-F1
#
_entry.id   AF-A0A8M1KFL1-F1
#
_cell.length_a   1.000
_cell.length_b   1.000
_cell.length_c   1.000
_cell.angle_alpha   90.00
_cell.angle_beta   90.00
_cell.angle_gamma   90.00
#
_symmetry.space_group_name_H-M   'P 1'
#
loop_
_entity.id
_entity.type
_entity.pdbx_description
1 polymer ?
#
loop_
_entity_poly.entity_id
_entity_poly.type
_entity_poly.pdbx_seq_one_letter_code
_entity_poly.pdbx_strand_id
1 'polypeptide(L)'
;MIFTSAMATPAEHDLTLAEAESNKEKTQVFGILRLQEDKSAGDKASTVAASTSGSSVKSGDGRWQAPIFALARKASETFSGSIHVLPKVAEHKTSPFTEDWSTKAFRDPMAMERANLLNMAKLSIKGLIESALSFGRTLDSDYPPLQQFFVVMEHCLKHGLKVKKSFLGYNKSLWGPLEMVEKLCPEAAEIAASVRDLPGLKTPLGKARAWLRLALMQKRLADYLRCLITRKDIMSDFYENAAVMLEEEGAVIVGLLVGLNVIDANLCVKGEDLDSQVGVIDFSMYLKNDIDDYRSEERNGQIAAILDQKNYVEELNRQLNSTVQGLQGRVDNLEKSNSKLIEELAIAKNNIIKLQEENQQLRTENSVIVMKTQHRLEVTQVDVDVELDTYKQSRQGLDEMYNEARRALREECQLRQDVENELVVQVSMKQEMEMAMKL
;
A
#
# COMPACT_ATOMS: atom_id res chain seq x y z
N MET A 1 72.88 -11.03 9.94
CA MET A 1 71.62 -11.80 10.05
C MET A 1 71.27 -12.27 8.64
N ILE A 2 71.84 -13.40 8.23
CA ILE A 2 71.12 -14.66 7.88
C ILE A 2 70.14 -14.40 6.72
N PHE A 3 70.55 -14.57 5.45
CA PHE A 3 70.44 -15.80 4.62
C PHE A 3 68.97 -16.26 4.46
N THR A 4 68.40 -16.56 3.29
CA THR A 4 68.86 -17.38 2.14
C THR A 4 67.75 -17.34 1.06
N SER A 5 68.08 -17.23 -0.24
CA SER A 5 68.07 -18.32 -1.27
C SER A 5 66.75 -18.41 -2.08
N ALA A 6 66.74 -17.99 -3.36
CA ALA A 6 66.92 -18.81 -4.58
C ALA A 6 65.69 -19.69 -4.89
N MET A 7 65.12 -19.70 -6.10
CA MET A 7 65.68 -20.35 -7.29
C MET A 7 64.89 -19.96 -8.55
N ALA A 8 65.58 -19.99 -9.69
CA ALA A 8 65.05 -19.76 -11.02
C ALA A 8 65.11 -21.07 -11.86
N THR A 9 64.12 -21.24 -12.77
CA THR A 9 64.10 -22.03 -14.04
C THR A 9 64.17 -23.59 -13.98
N PRO A 10 63.88 -24.38 -15.05
CA PRO A 10 63.51 -24.08 -16.46
C PRO A 10 62.30 -24.89 -17.04
N ALA A 11 62.12 -24.75 -18.36
CA ALA A 11 61.08 -25.20 -19.30
C ALA A 11 60.80 -26.72 -19.45
N GLU A 12 59.64 -27.05 -20.04
CA GLU A 12 59.51 -28.13 -21.04
C GLU A 12 58.26 -27.95 -21.94
N HIS A 13 58.47 -28.16 -23.24
CA HIS A 13 57.50 -28.20 -24.34
C HIS A 13 56.63 -29.47 -24.25
N ASP A 14 55.35 -29.41 -24.66
CA ASP A 14 54.90 -30.34 -25.71
C ASP A 14 53.63 -29.89 -26.44
N LEU A 15 53.70 -30.00 -27.77
CA LEU A 15 52.62 -29.81 -28.72
C LEU A 15 51.83 -31.12 -28.87
N THR A 16 50.50 -31.04 -28.97
CA THR A 16 49.75 -32.04 -29.76
C THR A 16 48.75 -31.33 -30.68
N LEU A 17 49.05 -31.45 -31.97
CA LEU A 17 48.18 -31.15 -33.12
C LEU A 17 47.22 -32.33 -33.33
N ALA A 18 45.97 -32.04 -33.65
CA ALA A 18 45.14 -32.90 -34.49
C ALA A 18 44.26 -32.02 -35.38
N GLU A 19 44.50 -32.13 -36.69
CA GLU A 19 43.85 -31.41 -37.79
C GLU A 19 42.56 -32.11 -38.28
N ALA A 20 41.87 -31.40 -39.18
CA ALA A 20 40.86 -31.84 -40.17
C ALA A 20 39.38 -31.89 -39.68
N GLU A 21 38.35 -31.39 -40.39
CA GLU A 21 38.21 -30.86 -41.75
C GLU A 21 36.79 -30.25 -41.95
N SER A 22 36.70 -29.17 -42.74
CA SER A 22 35.70 -28.87 -43.78
C SER A 22 34.17 -28.72 -43.52
N ASN A 23 33.70 -27.47 -43.74
CA ASN A 23 32.53 -27.00 -44.54
C ASN A 23 31.09 -27.52 -44.34
N LYS A 24 30.16 -26.59 -44.07
CA LYS A 24 29.18 -26.06 -45.07
C LYS A 24 28.26 -24.95 -44.50
N GLU A 25 28.04 -23.92 -45.32
CA GLU A 25 27.19 -22.74 -45.14
C GLU A 25 25.69 -23.03 -44.95
N LYS A 26 24.97 -22.10 -44.27
CA LYS A 26 23.86 -21.33 -44.88
C LYS A 26 23.29 -20.20 -43.99
N THR A 27 23.36 -19.02 -44.59
CA THR A 27 22.66 -17.73 -44.44
C THR A 27 21.35 -17.67 -43.66
N GLN A 28 21.21 -16.66 -42.78
CA GLN A 28 19.92 -16.00 -42.55
C GLN A 28 20.07 -14.50 -42.26
N VAL A 29 19.32 -13.72 -43.02
CA VAL A 29 19.35 -12.27 -43.18
C VAL A 29 18.57 -11.57 -42.06
N PHE A 30 19.10 -10.44 -41.59
CA PHE A 30 18.50 -9.54 -40.60
C PHE A 30 17.22 -8.85 -41.13
N GLY A 31 16.13 -8.97 -40.37
CA GLY A 31 14.94 -8.14 -40.52
C GLY A 31 14.99 -6.92 -39.58
N ILE A 32 14.95 -5.72 -40.17
CA ILE A 32 14.85 -4.43 -39.48
C ILE A 32 13.42 -4.27 -38.93
N LEU A 33 13.26 -4.07 -37.62
CA LEU A 33 12.02 -3.60 -37.01
C LEU A 33 12.17 -2.12 -36.66
N ARG A 34 11.57 -1.26 -37.49
CA ARG A 34 11.30 0.15 -37.18
C ARG A 34 10.13 0.21 -36.20
N LEU A 35 10.36 0.88 -35.07
CA LEU A 35 9.33 1.42 -34.20
C LEU A 35 8.69 2.62 -34.90
N GLN A 36 7.36 2.68 -34.95
CA GLN A 36 6.64 3.93 -35.20
C GLN A 36 5.42 4.01 -34.28
N GLU A 37 5.37 5.14 -33.57
CA GLU A 37 4.38 5.55 -32.58
C GLU A 37 2.99 5.70 -33.20
N ASP A 38 1.95 5.25 -32.47
CA ASP A 38 0.56 5.61 -32.76
C ASP A 38 0.12 6.78 -31.89
N LYS A 39 -0.30 7.85 -32.57
CA LYS A 39 -1.04 8.98 -31.97
C LYS A 39 -2.29 9.27 -32.80
N SER A 40 -3.43 9.20 -32.10
CA SER A 40 -4.73 9.85 -32.34
C SER A 40 -5.43 9.64 -33.70
N ALA A 41 -6.56 8.93 -33.64
CA ALA A 41 -7.60 8.90 -34.66
C ALA A 41 -8.56 10.09 -34.52
N GLY A 42 -9.01 10.61 -35.67
CA GLY A 42 -10.13 11.55 -35.80
C GLY A 42 -10.91 11.28 -37.09
N ASP A 43 -12.19 10.97 -36.90
CA ASP A 43 -13.35 11.12 -37.79
C ASP A 43 -13.67 10.13 -38.95
N LYS A 44 -14.82 9.45 -38.74
CA LYS A 44 -16.01 9.28 -39.62
C LYS A 44 -15.87 8.45 -40.91
N ALA A 45 -16.82 7.62 -41.34
CA ALA A 45 -18.13 7.21 -40.83
C ALA A 45 -18.65 5.99 -41.64
N SER A 46 -19.62 5.27 -41.05
CA SER A 46 -20.76 4.56 -41.66
C SER A 46 -20.52 3.37 -42.60
N THR A 47 -21.03 2.18 -42.20
CA THR A 47 -22.19 1.50 -42.83
C THR A 47 -22.62 0.20 -42.09
N VAL A 48 -23.85 0.23 -41.56
CA VAL A 48 -24.99 -0.74 -41.59
C VAL A 48 -24.83 -2.26 -41.33
N ALA A 49 -25.79 -2.76 -40.49
CA ALA A 49 -26.45 -4.08 -40.41
C ALA A 49 -25.62 -5.30 -39.95
N ALA A 50 -25.88 -5.91 -38.79
CA ALA A 50 -27.04 -6.70 -38.32
C ALA A 50 -27.05 -8.18 -38.75
N SER A 51 -27.14 -9.03 -37.72
CA SER A 51 -27.72 -10.39 -37.64
C SER A 51 -26.83 -11.65 -37.68
N THR A 52 -27.08 -12.46 -36.64
CA THR A 52 -27.15 -13.94 -36.58
C THR A 52 -25.89 -14.83 -36.50
N SER A 53 -25.72 -15.40 -35.29
CA SER A 53 -25.57 -16.83 -34.95
C SER A 53 -24.52 -17.72 -35.65
N GLY A 54 -23.71 -18.42 -34.82
CA GLY A 54 -23.30 -19.79 -35.16
C GLY A 54 -21.88 -20.21 -34.77
N SER A 55 -21.76 -20.77 -33.57
CA SER A 55 -20.92 -21.94 -33.19
C SER A 55 -19.41 -22.01 -33.49
N SER A 56 -18.67 -22.07 -32.37
CA SER A 56 -17.57 -22.99 -32.02
C SER A 56 -16.25 -22.98 -32.79
N VAL A 57 -15.13 -22.72 -32.09
CA VAL A 57 -14.09 -23.73 -31.74
C VAL A 57 -13.15 -23.19 -30.62
N LYS A 58 -13.07 -23.99 -29.55
CA LYS A 58 -12.00 -24.29 -28.57
C LYS A 58 -10.77 -23.38 -28.36
N SER A 59 -10.68 -22.91 -27.11
CA SER A 59 -9.64 -23.19 -26.08
C SER A 59 -8.17 -22.77 -26.29
N GLY A 60 -7.71 -21.88 -25.40
CA GLY A 60 -6.30 -21.66 -25.05
C GLY A 60 -6.11 -20.75 -23.84
N ASP A 61 -5.90 -21.36 -22.66
CA ASP A 61 -5.15 -20.90 -21.47
C ASP A 61 -5.55 -19.64 -20.68
N GLY A 62 -6.53 -19.82 -19.78
CA GLY A 62 -6.81 -18.96 -18.61
C GLY A 62 -6.04 -19.36 -17.34
N ARG A 63 -4.74 -19.67 -17.44
CA ARG A 63 -3.91 -20.25 -16.36
C ARG A 63 -3.64 -19.33 -15.15
N TRP A 64 -4.18 -18.11 -15.12
CA TRP A 64 -4.02 -17.16 -14.00
C TRP A 64 -5.29 -16.91 -13.18
N GLN A 65 -6.44 -17.48 -13.54
CA GLN A 65 -7.72 -17.19 -12.85
C GLN A 65 -8.06 -18.19 -11.73
N ALA A 66 -7.35 -19.32 -11.64
CA ALA A 66 -7.60 -20.37 -10.66
C ALA A 66 -7.20 -20.07 -9.19
N PRO A 67 -6.16 -19.26 -8.87
CA PRO A 67 -5.76 -19.09 -7.47
C PRO A 67 -6.73 -18.24 -6.64
N ILE A 68 -7.46 -17.31 -7.28
CA ILE A 68 -8.32 -16.33 -6.57
C ILE A 68 -9.66 -16.97 -6.19
N PHE A 69 -10.24 -17.80 -7.06
CA PHE A 69 -11.50 -18.51 -6.75
C PHE A 69 -11.31 -19.69 -5.79
N ALA A 70 -10.13 -20.32 -5.78
CA ALA A 70 -9.84 -21.40 -4.83
C ALA A 70 -9.73 -20.89 -3.38
N LEU A 71 -9.21 -19.67 -3.18
CA LEU A 71 -9.14 -19.05 -1.85
C LEU A 71 -10.54 -18.63 -1.34
N ALA A 72 -11.38 -18.07 -2.23
CA ALA A 72 -12.74 -17.67 -1.89
C ALA A 72 -13.65 -18.86 -1.54
N ARG A 73 -13.44 -20.02 -2.19
CA ARG A 73 -14.21 -21.24 -1.89
C ARG A 73 -13.77 -21.88 -0.56
N LYS A 74 -12.46 -21.83 -0.23
CA LYS A 74 -11.94 -22.33 1.05
C LYS A 74 -12.31 -21.46 2.27
N ALA A 75 -12.65 -20.18 2.05
CA ALA A 75 -13.21 -19.31 3.08
C ALA A 75 -14.73 -19.47 3.28
N SER A 76 -15.46 -20.03 2.32
CA SER A 76 -16.89 -20.36 2.46
C SER A 76 -17.14 -21.73 3.09
N GLU A 77 -16.19 -22.66 3.03
CA GLU A 77 -16.33 -24.01 3.59
C GLU A 77 -16.16 -24.08 5.11
N THR A 78 -15.68 -23.02 5.77
CA THR A 78 -15.57 -22.96 7.24
C THR A 78 -16.79 -22.36 7.96
N PHE A 79 -17.86 -22.01 7.25
CA PHE A 79 -19.09 -21.46 7.87
C PHE A 79 -20.36 -22.31 7.66
N SER A 80 -20.27 -23.51 7.06
CA SER A 80 -21.46 -24.33 6.73
C SER A 80 -21.54 -25.68 7.45
N GLY A 81 -20.72 -25.95 8.46
CA GLY A 81 -20.62 -27.28 9.07
C GLY A 81 -20.80 -27.31 10.58
N SER A 82 -22.01 -27.03 11.09
CA SER A 82 -22.55 -27.57 12.37
C SER A 82 -23.86 -26.89 12.79
N ILE A 83 -24.95 -27.15 12.06
CA ILE A 83 -26.30 -27.02 12.63
C ILE A 83 -26.63 -28.36 13.27
N HIS A 84 -26.36 -28.49 14.57
CA HIS A 84 -26.99 -29.53 15.37
C HIS A 84 -28.45 -29.14 15.60
N VAL A 85 -29.35 -29.93 15.02
CA VAL A 85 -30.77 -29.92 15.35
C VAL A 85 -30.91 -30.30 16.83
N LEU A 86 -31.22 -29.32 17.68
CA LEU A 86 -31.56 -29.53 19.08
C LEU A 86 -32.91 -30.29 19.17
N PRO A 87 -33.09 -31.22 20.14
CA PRO A 87 -34.38 -31.85 20.36
C PRO A 87 -35.39 -30.81 20.84
N LYS A 88 -36.61 -30.91 20.31
CA LYS A 88 -37.77 -30.11 20.71
C LYS A 88 -38.08 -30.39 22.19
N VAL A 89 -37.61 -29.50 23.07
CA VAL A 89 -38.00 -29.49 24.49
C VAL A 89 -39.43 -28.96 24.59
N ALA A 90 -40.29 -29.72 25.25
CA ALA A 90 -41.67 -29.34 25.51
C ALA A 90 -41.73 -28.05 26.35
N GLU A 91 -42.53 -27.08 25.88
CA GLU A 91 -42.84 -25.84 26.59
C GLU A 91 -43.42 -26.16 27.98
N HIS A 92 -42.63 -25.92 29.02
CA HIS A 92 -43.18 -25.71 30.36
C HIS A 92 -43.62 -24.25 30.46
N LYS A 93 -44.94 -24.05 30.54
CA LYS A 93 -45.55 -22.81 31.03
C LYS A 93 -45.11 -22.60 32.48
N THR A 94 -44.04 -21.84 32.67
CA THR A 94 -43.73 -21.23 33.97
C THR A 94 -43.34 -19.78 33.73
N SER A 95 -44.34 -18.92 33.53
CA SER A 95 -44.22 -17.48 33.74
C SER A 95 -44.94 -17.13 35.04
N PRO A 96 -44.24 -16.83 36.15
CA PRO A 96 -44.91 -16.34 37.36
C PRO A 96 -45.30 -14.85 37.29
N PHE A 97 -45.03 -14.15 36.18
CA PHE A 97 -44.90 -12.68 36.20
C PHE A 97 -46.00 -11.85 35.53
N THR A 98 -47.10 -12.43 35.07
CA THR A 98 -48.10 -11.65 34.31
C THR A 98 -49.44 -11.43 34.99
N GLU A 99 -49.82 -12.19 36.02
CA GLU A 99 -51.13 -12.03 36.67
C GLU A 99 -51.13 -11.17 37.94
N ASP A 100 -49.99 -11.01 38.65
CA ASP A 100 -49.98 -10.36 39.98
C ASP A 100 -49.77 -8.82 39.93
N TRP A 101 -49.27 -8.28 38.81
CA TRP A 101 -49.06 -6.83 38.63
C TRP A 101 -50.40 -6.06 38.51
N SER A 102 -51.33 -6.57 37.69
CA SER A 102 -52.61 -5.91 37.43
C SER A 102 -53.49 -5.81 38.67
N THR A 103 -53.42 -6.78 39.57
CA THR A 103 -54.29 -6.85 40.76
C THR A 103 -53.78 -6.00 41.93
N LYS A 104 -52.47 -5.76 42.02
CA LYS A 104 -51.85 -4.85 43.02
C LYS A 104 -51.93 -3.38 42.59
N ALA A 105 -51.87 -3.09 41.29
CA ALA A 105 -51.97 -1.73 40.74
C ALA A 105 -53.25 -0.98 41.13
N PHE A 106 -54.34 -1.71 41.37
CA PHE A 106 -55.62 -1.13 41.77
C PHE A 106 -55.76 -0.84 43.27
N ARG A 107 -54.81 -1.24 44.14
CA ARG A 107 -55.00 -1.14 45.60
C ARG A 107 -54.51 0.16 46.25
N ASP A 108 -53.51 0.83 45.70
CA ASP A 108 -53.11 2.19 46.11
C ASP A 108 -52.21 2.83 45.03
N PRO A 109 -52.76 3.67 44.13
CA PRO A 109 -51.99 4.35 43.09
C PRO A 109 -50.79 5.14 43.63
N MET A 110 -50.93 5.77 44.79
CA MET A 110 -49.85 6.56 45.42
C MET A 110 -48.71 5.66 45.88
N ALA A 111 -48.99 4.50 46.49
CA ALA A 111 -47.94 3.56 46.90
C ALA A 111 -47.16 3.00 45.70
N MET A 112 -47.85 2.74 44.59
CA MET A 112 -47.19 2.31 43.36
C MET A 112 -46.30 3.41 42.77
N GLU A 113 -46.79 4.66 42.73
CA GLU A 113 -45.99 5.80 42.29
C GLU A 113 -44.75 6.01 43.16
N ARG A 114 -44.87 5.89 44.50
CA ARG A 114 -43.73 5.93 45.41
C ARG A 114 -42.71 4.84 45.14
N ALA A 115 -43.15 3.59 44.97
CA ALA A 115 -42.27 2.47 44.67
C ALA A 115 -41.54 2.66 43.33
N ASN A 116 -42.24 3.18 42.31
CA ASN A 116 -41.63 3.48 41.01
C ASN A 116 -40.60 4.61 41.11
N LEU A 117 -40.91 5.70 41.84
CA LEU A 117 -39.97 6.80 42.07
C LEU A 117 -38.74 6.33 42.85
N LEU A 118 -38.91 5.48 43.86
CA LEU A 118 -37.80 4.86 44.59
C LEU A 118 -36.91 4.04 43.66
N ASN A 119 -37.50 3.22 42.78
CA ASN A 119 -36.72 2.41 41.85
C ASN A 119 -35.99 3.27 40.81
N MET A 120 -36.64 4.31 40.28
CA MET A 120 -35.98 5.28 39.39
C MET A 120 -34.84 6.02 40.10
N ALA A 121 -35.05 6.45 41.34
CA ALA A 121 -34.00 7.09 42.15
C ALA A 121 -32.84 6.13 42.43
N LYS A 122 -33.11 4.88 42.79
CA LYS A 122 -32.09 3.83 42.98
C LYS A 122 -31.24 3.64 41.73
N LEU A 123 -31.88 3.45 40.57
CA LEU A 123 -31.19 3.25 39.30
C LEU A 123 -30.37 4.48 38.90
N SER A 124 -30.96 5.68 39.04
CA SER A 124 -30.29 6.92 38.67
C SER A 124 -29.12 7.26 39.57
N ILE A 125 -29.26 7.10 40.90
CA ILE A 125 -28.17 7.33 41.86
C ILE A 125 -27.04 6.32 41.65
N LYS A 126 -27.38 5.02 41.53
CA LYS A 126 -26.39 3.96 41.29
C LYS A 126 -25.64 4.22 39.97
N GLY A 127 -26.37 4.43 38.88
CA GLY A 127 -25.80 4.69 37.57
C GLY A 127 -24.93 5.95 37.53
N LEU A 128 -25.35 7.02 38.20
CA LEU A 128 -24.55 8.24 38.32
C LEU A 128 -23.24 7.99 39.07
N ILE A 129 -23.26 7.27 40.21
CA ILE A 129 -22.04 6.97 40.98
C ILE A 129 -21.07 6.12 40.15
N GLU A 130 -21.53 5.00 39.58
CA GLU A 130 -20.70 4.10 38.78
C GLU A 130 -20.11 4.81 37.56
N SER A 131 -20.94 5.60 36.88
CA SER A 131 -20.54 6.36 35.70
C SER A 131 -19.57 7.49 36.04
N ALA A 132 -19.78 8.21 37.13
CA ALA A 132 -18.87 9.28 37.57
C ALA A 132 -17.51 8.73 38.04
N LEU A 133 -17.51 7.61 38.77
CA LEU A 133 -16.27 6.97 39.25
C LEU A 133 -15.44 6.39 38.11
N SER A 134 -16.07 5.85 37.07
CA SER A 134 -15.38 5.38 35.86
C SER A 134 -14.88 6.54 34.99
N PHE A 135 -15.60 7.66 34.94
CA PHE A 135 -15.18 8.84 34.19
C PHE A 135 -13.95 9.54 34.80
N GLY A 136 -13.81 9.54 36.14
CA GLY A 136 -12.58 9.94 36.85
C GLY A 136 -12.20 11.42 36.75
N ARG A 137 -13.11 12.29 36.28
CA ARG A 137 -12.94 13.74 36.15
C ARG A 137 -14.12 14.47 36.78
N THR A 138 -13.95 15.75 37.07
CA THR A 138 -15.02 16.64 37.54
C THR A 138 -16.17 16.67 36.51
N LEU A 139 -17.40 16.47 36.98
CA LEU A 139 -18.60 16.48 36.14
C LEU A 139 -19.05 17.91 35.83
N ASP A 140 -19.46 18.14 34.58
CA ASP A 140 -20.09 19.38 34.13
C ASP A 140 -21.62 19.23 34.05
N SER A 141 -22.31 20.33 33.69
CA SER A 141 -23.77 20.35 33.56
C SER A 141 -24.30 19.62 32.32
N ASP A 142 -23.44 19.33 31.35
CA ASP A 142 -23.78 18.59 30.13
C ASP A 142 -23.72 17.07 30.32
N TYR A 143 -23.24 16.60 31.47
CA TYR A 143 -23.10 15.17 31.75
C TYR A 143 -24.48 14.45 31.84
N PRO A 144 -24.82 13.55 30.89
CA PRO A 144 -26.19 13.02 30.79
C PRO A 144 -26.67 12.23 32.03
N PRO A 145 -25.86 11.34 32.65
CA PRO A 145 -26.27 10.67 33.89
C PRO A 145 -26.60 11.65 35.03
N LEU A 146 -25.91 12.79 35.08
CA LEU A 146 -26.13 13.82 36.09
C LEU A 146 -27.40 14.65 35.80
N GLN A 147 -27.66 14.98 34.54
CA GLN A 147 -28.92 15.60 34.13
C GLN A 147 -30.11 14.70 34.50
N GLN A 148 -30.02 13.41 34.16
CA GLN A 148 -31.03 12.41 34.50
C GLN A 148 -31.28 12.33 36.00
N PHE A 149 -30.22 12.36 36.81
CA PHE A 149 -30.33 12.41 38.27
C PHE A 149 -31.13 13.61 38.76
N PHE A 150 -30.84 14.82 38.29
CA PHE A 150 -31.59 16.01 38.71
C PHE A 150 -33.07 15.93 38.32
N VAL A 151 -33.38 15.38 37.15
CA VAL A 151 -34.76 15.15 36.72
C VAL A 151 -35.47 14.17 37.65
N VAL A 152 -34.85 13.03 37.96
CA VAL A 152 -35.44 12.02 38.86
C VAL A 152 -35.63 12.58 40.27
N MET A 153 -34.66 13.34 40.79
CA MET A 153 -34.79 14.00 42.09
C MET A 153 -35.89 15.04 42.14
N GLU A 154 -36.05 15.83 41.07
CA GLU A 154 -37.16 16.78 40.95
C GLU A 154 -38.52 16.06 41.00
N HIS A 155 -38.67 14.92 40.33
CA HIS A 155 -39.91 14.12 40.39
C HIS A 155 -40.17 13.56 41.78
N CYS A 156 -39.14 13.04 42.46
CA CYS A 156 -39.25 12.54 43.84
C CYS A 156 -39.72 13.64 44.81
N LEU A 157 -39.13 14.83 44.70
CA LEU A 157 -39.48 15.97 45.55
C LEU A 157 -40.80 16.65 45.14
N LYS A 158 -41.31 16.44 43.92
CA LYS A 158 -42.63 16.96 43.53
C LYS A 158 -43.78 16.06 43.95
N HIS A 159 -43.53 14.76 44.13
CA HIS A 159 -44.56 13.79 44.42
C HIS A 159 -45.28 14.10 45.73
N GLY A 160 -46.61 14.27 45.66
CA GLY A 160 -47.45 14.58 46.81
C GLY A 160 -47.30 16.00 47.34
N LEU A 161 -46.71 16.95 46.58
CA LEU A 161 -46.78 18.37 46.94
C LEU A 161 -48.23 18.88 46.91
N LYS A 162 -48.66 19.53 47.99
CA LYS A 162 -50.00 20.11 48.10
C LYS A 162 -50.16 21.30 47.16
N VAL A 163 -50.89 21.12 46.07
CA VAL A 163 -51.20 22.17 45.10
C VAL A 163 -52.33 23.07 45.62
N LYS A 164 -52.09 23.88 46.67
CA LYS A 164 -53.08 24.88 47.11
C LYS A 164 -53.04 26.11 46.19
N LYS A 165 -54.15 26.40 45.52
CA LYS A 165 -54.44 27.74 44.93
C LYS A 165 -54.64 28.74 46.07
N SER A 166 -53.56 29.32 46.59
CA SER A 166 -53.67 30.42 47.55
C SER A 166 -53.94 31.72 46.79
N PHE A 167 -55.06 32.39 47.12
CA PHE A 167 -55.42 33.71 46.59
C PHE A 167 -54.47 34.83 47.04
N LEU A 168 -53.51 34.53 47.94
CA LEU A 168 -52.53 35.48 48.49
C LEU A 168 -51.09 34.96 48.35
N GLY A 169 -50.68 34.65 47.12
CA GLY A 169 -49.30 34.91 46.67
C GLY A 169 -48.19 33.92 46.99
N TYR A 170 -48.43 32.79 47.67
CA TYR A 170 -47.39 31.77 47.86
C TYR A 170 -47.80 30.46 47.19
N ASN A 171 -47.37 30.29 45.93
CA ASN A 171 -47.39 28.98 45.29
C ASN A 171 -46.50 28.05 46.11
N LYS A 172 -47.08 26.99 46.71
CA LYS A 172 -46.36 25.89 47.38
C LYS A 172 -45.60 25.04 46.36
N SER A 173 -44.66 25.70 45.71
CA SER A 173 -43.72 25.13 44.77
C SER A 173 -42.65 24.34 45.52
N LEU A 174 -41.88 23.55 44.77
CA LEU A 174 -40.76 22.77 45.28
C LEU A 174 -39.74 23.63 46.08
N TRP A 175 -39.65 24.94 45.82
CA TRP A 175 -38.80 25.85 46.59
C TRP A 175 -39.18 25.96 48.07
N GLY A 176 -40.47 25.92 48.40
CA GLY A 176 -40.95 26.14 49.78
C GLY A 176 -40.32 25.20 50.82
N PRO A 177 -40.37 23.87 50.60
CA PRO A 177 -39.68 22.91 51.46
C PRO A 177 -38.15 23.11 51.50
N LEU A 178 -37.52 23.42 50.37
CA LEU A 178 -36.06 23.58 50.29
C LEU A 178 -35.57 24.85 50.99
N GLU A 179 -36.36 25.92 50.97
CA GLU A 179 -36.08 27.14 51.72
C GLU A 179 -36.08 26.89 53.24
N MET A 180 -36.86 25.93 53.74
CA MET A 180 -36.83 25.56 55.15
C MET A 180 -35.51 24.91 55.59
N VAL A 181 -34.69 24.40 54.67
CA VAL A 181 -33.37 23.84 55.00
C VAL A 181 -32.48 24.88 55.68
N GLU A 182 -32.49 26.14 55.21
CA GLU A 182 -31.63 27.19 55.79
C GLU A 182 -31.95 27.46 57.26
N LYS A 183 -33.21 27.23 57.67
CA LYS A 183 -33.67 27.40 59.06
C LYS A 183 -33.32 26.20 59.95
N LEU A 184 -33.16 25.02 59.34
CA LEU A 184 -32.85 23.78 60.06
C LEU A 184 -31.34 23.54 60.15
N CYS A 185 -30.61 23.91 59.10
CA CYS A 185 -29.22 23.57 58.89
C CYS A 185 -28.48 24.87 58.45
N PRO A 186 -27.80 25.59 59.38
CA PRO A 186 -27.20 26.91 59.11
C PRO A 186 -26.20 26.94 57.95
N GLU A 187 -25.54 25.82 57.67
CA GLU A 187 -24.64 25.64 56.53
C GLU A 187 -25.34 25.85 55.17
N ALA A 188 -26.65 25.57 55.09
CA ALA A 188 -27.41 25.77 53.87
C ALA A 188 -27.79 27.25 53.61
N ALA A 189 -27.49 28.17 54.55
CA ALA A 189 -27.78 29.58 54.37
C ALA A 189 -26.99 30.20 53.19
N GLU A 190 -25.76 29.73 52.96
CA GLU A 190 -24.92 30.19 51.85
C GLU A 190 -25.52 29.85 50.49
N ILE A 191 -25.99 28.61 50.30
CA ILE A 191 -26.65 28.20 49.05
C ILE A 191 -28.02 28.86 48.89
N ALA A 192 -28.78 29.03 49.97
CA ALA A 192 -30.06 29.69 49.92
C ALA A 192 -29.93 31.16 49.50
N ALA A 193 -28.93 31.87 50.05
CA ALA A 193 -28.59 33.23 49.61
C ALA A 193 -28.13 33.25 48.15
N SER A 194 -27.23 32.34 47.76
CA SER A 194 -26.72 32.23 46.38
C SER A 194 -27.82 32.02 45.34
N VAL A 195 -28.85 31.23 45.67
CA VAL A 195 -30.01 31.00 44.79
C VAL A 195 -30.93 32.22 44.71
N ARG A 196 -31.11 32.94 45.83
CA ARG A 196 -31.92 34.18 45.86
C ARG A 196 -31.30 35.30 45.03
N ASP A 197 -29.98 35.41 45.07
CA ASP A 197 -29.22 36.49 44.41
C ASP A 197 -28.82 36.14 42.96
N LEU A 198 -29.21 34.97 42.44
CA LEU A 198 -28.82 34.52 41.10
C LEU A 198 -29.56 35.31 40.01
N PRO A 199 -28.86 36.12 39.18
CA PRO A 199 -29.50 36.88 38.12
C PRO A 199 -29.97 35.94 37.00
N GLY A 200 -31.22 36.12 36.56
CA GLY A 200 -31.83 35.31 35.49
C GLY A 200 -32.87 34.30 35.96
N LEU A 201 -32.91 33.98 37.27
CA LEU A 201 -33.83 32.98 37.84
C LEU A 201 -35.13 33.60 38.34
N LYS A 202 -36.21 33.39 37.60
CA LYS A 202 -37.52 34.03 37.82
C LYS A 202 -38.52 33.09 38.49
N THR A 203 -38.43 31.78 38.26
CA THR A 203 -39.41 30.82 38.77
C THR A 203 -38.95 30.14 40.07
N PRO A 204 -39.88 29.79 40.98
CA PRO A 204 -39.54 28.98 42.15
C PRO A 204 -39.02 27.58 41.78
N LEU A 205 -39.42 27.02 40.64
CA LEU A 205 -38.91 25.74 40.18
C LEU A 205 -37.44 25.84 39.73
N GLY A 206 -37.09 26.91 39.01
CA GLY A 206 -35.71 27.23 38.68
C GLY A 206 -34.85 27.40 39.94
N LYS A 207 -35.38 28.07 40.97
CA LYS A 207 -34.73 28.19 42.29
C LYS A 207 -34.43 26.84 42.92
N ALA A 208 -35.40 25.94 42.93
CA ALA A 208 -35.19 24.57 43.42
C ALA A 208 -34.10 23.81 42.61
N ARG A 209 -34.09 23.95 41.28
CA ARG A 209 -33.10 23.34 40.40
C ARG A 209 -31.68 23.85 40.62
N ALA A 210 -31.53 25.17 40.81
CA ALA A 210 -30.25 25.79 41.14
C ALA A 210 -29.77 25.32 42.51
N TRP A 211 -30.68 25.25 43.48
CA TRP A 211 -30.38 24.78 44.83
C TRP A 211 -29.91 23.33 44.86
N LEU A 212 -30.57 22.42 44.12
CA LEU A 212 -30.14 21.03 44.02
C LEU A 212 -28.73 20.88 43.45
N ARG A 213 -28.39 21.67 42.43
CA ARG A 213 -27.05 21.71 41.82
C ARG A 213 -26.00 22.21 42.82
N LEU A 214 -26.28 23.31 43.51
CA LEU A 214 -25.38 23.88 44.51
C LEU A 214 -25.18 22.95 45.71
N ALA A 215 -26.25 22.34 46.21
CA ALA A 215 -26.19 21.37 47.31
C ALA A 215 -25.38 20.11 46.93
N LEU A 216 -25.45 19.67 45.67
CA LEU A 216 -24.62 18.58 45.16
C LEU A 216 -23.15 19.00 45.07
N MET A 217 -22.85 20.20 44.53
CA MET A 217 -21.48 20.73 44.48
C MET A 217 -20.85 20.89 45.86
N GLN A 218 -21.65 21.25 46.87
CA GLN A 218 -21.22 21.29 48.27
C GLN A 218 -21.10 19.90 48.93
N LYS A 219 -21.44 18.82 48.22
CA LYS A 219 -21.43 17.43 48.73
C LYS A 219 -22.28 17.24 50.00
N ARG A 220 -23.36 18.02 50.13
CA ARG A 220 -24.22 18.07 51.33
C ARG A 220 -25.70 17.82 51.03
N LEU A 221 -26.05 17.52 49.77
CA LEU A 221 -27.43 17.27 49.34
C LEU A 221 -28.15 16.23 50.21
N ALA A 222 -27.49 15.10 50.51
CA ALA A 222 -28.06 14.05 51.34
C ALA A 222 -28.39 14.56 52.76
N ASP A 223 -27.51 15.37 53.34
CA ASP A 223 -27.65 15.86 54.70
C ASP A 223 -28.75 16.90 54.81
N TYR A 224 -28.84 17.80 53.85
CA TYR A 224 -29.92 18.77 53.77
C TYR A 224 -31.29 18.12 53.63
N LEU A 225 -31.42 17.13 52.75
CA LEU A 225 -32.67 16.39 52.60
C LEU A 225 -32.97 15.53 53.84
N ARG A 226 -31.95 15.02 54.53
CA ARG A 226 -32.12 14.35 55.83
C ARG A 226 -32.70 15.30 56.88
N CYS A 227 -32.24 16.55 56.94
CA CYS A 227 -32.80 17.58 57.84
C CYS A 227 -34.32 17.73 57.61
N LEU A 228 -34.76 17.72 56.34
CA LEU A 228 -36.18 17.85 55.97
C LEU A 228 -37.01 16.63 56.36
N ILE A 229 -36.61 15.42 55.94
CA ILE A 229 -37.44 14.22 56.16
C ILE A 229 -37.54 13.82 57.64
N THR A 230 -36.56 14.23 58.46
CA THR A 230 -36.60 14.01 59.91
C THR A 230 -37.67 14.89 60.59
N ARG A 231 -37.93 16.07 60.03
CA ARG A 231 -38.93 17.03 60.51
C ARG A 231 -40.23 16.91 59.74
N LYS A 232 -40.89 15.75 59.90
CA LYS A 232 -42.19 15.46 59.27
C LYS A 232 -43.26 16.48 59.65
N ASP A 233 -43.18 17.06 60.83
CA ASP A 233 -44.05 18.14 61.30
C ASP A 233 -44.05 19.32 60.32
N ILE A 234 -42.87 19.79 59.91
CA ILE A 234 -42.73 20.91 58.97
C ILE A 234 -43.07 20.48 57.54
N MET A 235 -42.59 19.30 57.12
CA MET A 235 -42.83 18.79 55.77
C MET A 235 -44.31 18.52 55.49
N SER A 236 -45.10 18.17 56.52
CA SER A 236 -46.54 17.93 56.41
C SER A 236 -47.33 19.18 55.98
N ASP A 237 -46.79 20.40 56.15
CA ASP A 237 -47.44 21.62 55.66
C ASP A 237 -47.36 21.74 54.13
N PHE A 238 -46.35 21.12 53.52
CA PHE A 238 -46.08 21.20 52.08
C PHE A 238 -46.52 19.95 51.33
N TYR A 239 -46.43 18.78 51.96
CA TYR A 239 -46.71 17.49 51.33
C TYR A 239 -47.96 16.83 51.90
N GLU A 240 -48.60 16.00 51.09
CA GLU A 240 -49.59 15.01 51.51
C GLU A 240 -48.92 13.86 52.27
N ASN A 241 -49.63 13.24 53.20
CA ASN A 241 -49.05 12.19 54.04
C ASN A 241 -48.46 11.03 53.22
N ALA A 242 -49.08 10.70 52.09
CA ALA A 242 -48.65 9.64 51.18
C ALA A 242 -47.51 10.04 50.22
N ALA A 243 -46.87 11.21 50.41
CA ALA A 243 -45.76 11.67 49.59
C ALA A 243 -44.48 10.85 49.81
N VAL A 244 -43.68 10.64 48.75
CA VAL A 244 -42.38 9.95 48.82
C VAL A 244 -41.50 10.47 49.96
N MET A 245 -41.39 11.79 50.10
CA MET A 245 -40.50 12.41 51.09
C MET A 245 -40.98 12.27 52.55
N LEU A 246 -42.23 11.86 52.79
CA LEU A 246 -42.78 11.64 54.14
C LEU A 246 -42.86 10.15 54.51
N GLU A 247 -42.76 9.26 53.53
CA GLU A 247 -42.83 7.81 53.70
C GLU A 247 -41.42 7.17 53.75
N GLU A 248 -41.38 5.85 53.95
CA GLU A 248 -40.12 5.10 54.09
C GLU A 248 -39.22 5.22 52.86
N GLU A 249 -39.80 5.32 51.65
CA GLU A 249 -39.06 5.44 50.41
C GLU A 249 -38.16 6.69 50.39
N GLY A 250 -38.63 7.82 50.93
CA GLY A 250 -37.84 9.05 51.03
C GLY A 250 -36.60 8.88 51.91
N ALA A 251 -36.71 8.15 53.02
CA ALA A 251 -35.58 7.84 53.88
C ALA A 251 -34.53 6.97 53.17
N VAL A 252 -34.97 6.01 52.36
CA VAL A 252 -34.08 5.17 51.54
C VAL A 252 -33.38 6.01 50.47
N ILE A 253 -34.12 6.85 49.73
CA ILE A 253 -33.53 7.75 48.71
C ILE A 253 -32.45 8.63 49.35
N VAL A 254 -32.76 9.29 50.47
CA VAL A 254 -31.79 10.14 51.18
C VAL A 254 -30.58 9.35 51.67
N GLY A 255 -30.76 8.10 52.12
CA GLY A 255 -29.65 7.20 52.45
C GLY A 255 -28.73 6.92 51.27
N LEU A 256 -29.29 6.68 50.08
CA LEU A 256 -28.52 6.43 48.85
C LEU A 256 -27.77 7.67 48.36
N LEU A 257 -28.34 8.86 48.54
CA LEU A 257 -27.70 10.12 48.16
C LEU A 257 -26.36 10.36 48.86
N VAL A 258 -26.11 9.74 50.03
CA VAL A 258 -24.80 9.83 50.71
C VAL A 258 -23.67 9.32 49.81
N GLY A 259 -23.94 8.35 48.95
CA GLY A 259 -22.98 7.85 47.97
C GLY A 259 -22.52 8.90 46.96
N LEU A 260 -23.31 9.95 46.72
CA LEU A 260 -22.96 11.03 45.79
C LEU A 260 -21.88 11.97 46.34
N ASN A 261 -21.55 11.90 47.64
CA ASN A 261 -20.53 12.77 48.24
C ASN A 261 -19.13 12.54 47.62
N VAL A 262 -18.89 11.36 47.02
CA VAL A 262 -17.63 11.05 46.32
C VAL A 262 -17.53 11.75 44.96
N ILE A 263 -18.63 12.20 44.39
CA ILE A 263 -18.67 12.81 43.05
C ILE A 263 -18.17 14.25 43.13
N ASP A 264 -17.22 14.59 42.26
CA ASP A 264 -16.77 15.96 42.06
C ASP A 264 -17.51 16.59 40.88
N ALA A 265 -18.18 17.72 41.11
CA ALA A 265 -19.03 18.37 40.13
C ALA A 265 -18.79 19.89 40.15
N ASN A 266 -18.69 20.49 38.96
CA ASN A 266 -18.56 21.92 38.79
C ASN A 266 -19.63 22.41 37.81
N LEU A 267 -20.78 22.81 38.34
CA LEU A 267 -21.99 23.06 37.56
C LEU A 267 -22.20 24.56 37.36
N CYS A 268 -22.37 24.97 36.10
CA CYS A 268 -22.61 26.36 35.74
C CYS A 268 -24.06 26.77 36.02
N VAL A 269 -24.37 27.22 37.23
CA VAL A 269 -25.70 27.78 37.55
C VAL A 269 -25.93 29.17 36.97
N LYS A 270 -24.86 29.93 36.66
CA LYS A 270 -24.94 31.29 36.09
C LYS A 270 -25.03 31.22 34.57
N GLY A 271 -26.14 31.68 34.01
CA GLY A 271 -26.36 31.76 32.56
C GLY A 271 -27.10 30.56 31.96
N GLU A 272 -27.36 29.50 32.72
CA GLU A 272 -28.24 28.40 32.32
C GLU A 272 -29.73 28.76 32.52
N ASP A 273 -30.57 28.43 31.53
CA ASP A 273 -32.03 28.58 31.67
C ASP A 273 -32.64 27.42 32.45
N LEU A 274 -32.59 27.54 33.77
CA LEU A 274 -33.19 26.58 34.71
C LEU A 274 -34.70 26.73 34.86
N ASP A 275 -35.27 27.85 34.39
CA ASP A 275 -36.71 28.11 34.49
C ASP A 275 -37.49 27.36 33.42
N SER A 276 -36.97 27.29 32.18
CA SER A 276 -37.66 26.66 31.04
C SER A 276 -37.32 25.20 30.84
N GLN A 277 -36.35 24.64 31.58
CA GLN A 277 -35.90 23.25 31.38
C GLN A 277 -37.06 22.26 31.62
N VAL A 278 -37.36 21.40 30.64
CA VAL A 278 -38.31 20.30 30.81
C VAL A 278 -37.50 19.01 30.91
N GLY A 279 -37.42 18.45 32.12
CA GLY A 279 -36.72 17.20 32.36
C GLY A 279 -37.60 16.00 32.03
N VAL A 280 -37.30 15.29 30.95
CA VAL A 280 -37.90 13.98 30.64
C VAL A 280 -36.94 12.90 31.13
N ILE A 281 -37.47 11.88 31.81
CA ILE A 281 -36.69 10.72 32.27
C ILE A 281 -36.39 9.84 31.04
N ASP A 282 -35.11 9.73 30.66
CA ASP A 282 -34.69 8.82 29.59
C ASP A 282 -34.52 7.39 30.11
N PHE A 283 -35.49 6.53 29.81
CA PHE A 283 -35.45 5.11 30.20
C PHE A 283 -34.50 4.26 29.35
N SER A 284 -34.05 4.75 28.19
CA SER A 284 -33.15 3.99 27.31
C SER A 284 -31.80 3.69 27.99
N MET A 285 -31.38 4.56 28.92
CA MET A 285 -30.17 4.40 29.72
C MET A 285 -30.24 3.17 30.65
N TYR A 286 -31.44 2.77 31.08
CA TYR A 286 -31.62 1.67 32.04
C TYR A 286 -32.07 0.38 31.37
N LEU A 287 -32.73 0.46 30.21
CA LEU A 287 -33.24 -0.70 29.49
C LEU A 287 -32.15 -1.50 28.75
N LYS A 288 -30.92 -0.96 28.64
CA LYS A 288 -29.82 -1.63 27.93
C LYS A 288 -29.12 -2.74 28.74
N ASN A 289 -29.30 -2.82 30.07
CA ASN A 289 -28.38 -3.60 30.91
C ASN A 289 -28.87 -4.96 31.47
N ASP A 290 -30.14 -5.36 31.32
CA ASP A 290 -30.58 -6.65 31.91
C ASP A 290 -30.31 -7.88 31.04
N ILE A 291 -30.00 -7.71 29.75
CA ILE A 291 -29.67 -8.81 28.83
C ILE A 291 -28.15 -8.99 28.70
N ASP A 292 -27.39 -7.96 29.07
CA ASP A 292 -25.97 -7.86 28.75
C ASP A 292 -25.05 -8.39 29.85
N ASP A 293 -25.45 -8.40 31.12
CA ASP A 293 -24.56 -8.68 32.26
C ASP A 293 -24.04 -10.14 32.28
N TYR A 294 -24.91 -11.13 32.02
CA TYR A 294 -24.50 -12.54 31.93
C TYR A 294 -23.71 -12.88 30.66
N ARG A 295 -23.77 -12.04 29.62
CA ARG A 295 -23.00 -12.19 28.37
C ARG A 295 -21.83 -11.23 28.28
N SER A 296 -21.63 -10.35 29.26
CA SER A 296 -20.65 -9.26 29.18
C SER A 296 -19.23 -9.76 29.43
N GLU A 297 -19.00 -10.70 30.35
CA GLU A 297 -17.65 -11.25 30.54
C GLU A 297 -17.18 -12.06 29.34
N GLU A 298 -18.07 -12.88 28.77
CA GLU A 298 -17.77 -13.72 27.60
C GLU A 298 -17.60 -12.87 26.32
N ARG A 299 -18.42 -11.81 26.16
CA ARG A 299 -18.23 -10.84 25.08
C ARG A 299 -17.03 -9.92 25.31
N ASN A 300 -16.69 -9.55 26.53
CA ASN A 300 -15.48 -8.74 26.80
C ASN A 300 -14.22 -9.56 26.53
N GLY A 301 -14.22 -10.85 26.86
CA GLY A 301 -13.16 -11.79 26.43
C GLY A 301 -13.09 -11.95 24.92
N GLN A 302 -14.24 -12.07 24.24
CA GLN A 302 -14.29 -12.09 22.77
C GLN A 302 -13.88 -10.76 22.15
N ILE A 303 -14.25 -9.62 22.71
CA ILE A 303 -13.86 -8.28 22.25
C ILE A 303 -12.36 -8.09 22.44
N ALA A 304 -11.79 -8.52 23.59
CA ALA A 304 -10.35 -8.51 23.81
C ALA A 304 -9.62 -9.41 22.79
N ALA A 305 -10.11 -10.62 22.53
CA ALA A 305 -9.55 -11.52 21.53
C ALA A 305 -9.66 -10.96 20.09
N ILE A 306 -10.79 -10.31 19.76
CA ILE A 306 -11.00 -9.64 18.48
C ILE A 306 -10.07 -8.43 18.34
N LEU A 307 -9.84 -7.67 19.43
CA LEU A 307 -8.93 -6.53 19.45
C LEU A 307 -7.46 -6.97 19.33
N ASP A 308 -7.06 -8.06 19.98
CA ASP A 308 -5.72 -8.64 19.82
C ASP A 308 -5.53 -9.19 18.41
N GLN A 309 -6.55 -9.85 17.85
CA GLN A 309 -6.54 -10.29 16.47
C GLN A 309 -6.48 -9.10 15.50
N LYS A 310 -7.20 -8.01 15.79
CA LYS A 310 -7.14 -6.76 15.02
C LYS A 310 -5.74 -6.15 15.08
N ASN A 311 -5.15 -6.03 16.26
CA ASN A 311 -3.79 -5.52 16.44
C ASN A 311 -2.76 -6.39 15.69
N TYR A 312 -2.90 -7.71 15.74
CA TYR A 312 -2.03 -8.63 14.98
C TYR A 312 -2.15 -8.42 13.47
N VAL A 313 -3.38 -8.31 12.95
CA VAL A 313 -3.62 -8.05 11.52
C VAL A 313 -3.14 -6.65 11.12
N GLU A 314 -3.29 -5.65 11.97
CA GLU A 314 -2.79 -4.30 11.75
C GLU A 314 -1.25 -4.26 11.71
N GLU A 315 -0.59 -4.97 12.62
CA GLU A 315 0.88 -5.10 12.62
C GLU A 315 1.36 -5.88 11.39
N LEU A 316 0.66 -6.96 11.00
CA LEU A 316 0.98 -7.71 9.79
C LEU A 316 0.79 -6.85 8.53
N ASN A 317 -0.27 -6.05 8.45
CA ASN A 317 -0.47 -5.08 7.37
C ASN A 317 0.61 -4.00 7.38
N ARG A 318 1.08 -3.56 8.56
CA ARG A 318 2.20 -2.61 8.66
C ARG A 318 3.50 -3.21 8.12
N GLN A 319 3.80 -4.46 8.47
CA GLN A 319 4.96 -5.20 7.96
C GLN A 319 4.86 -5.48 6.46
N LEU A 320 3.67 -5.88 6.00
CA LEU A 320 3.40 -6.11 4.58
C LEU A 320 3.57 -4.81 3.79
N ASN A 321 3.01 -3.70 4.26
CA ASN A 321 3.19 -2.38 3.63
C ASN A 321 4.66 -1.97 3.59
N SER A 322 5.43 -2.21 4.66
CA SER A 322 6.88 -1.99 4.67
C SER A 322 7.59 -2.84 3.61
N THR A 323 7.23 -4.12 3.50
CA THR A 323 7.78 -5.04 2.49
C THR A 323 7.42 -4.63 1.07
N VAL A 324 6.16 -4.25 0.84
CA VAL A 324 5.67 -3.73 -0.45
C VAL A 324 6.42 -2.47 -0.83
N GLN A 325 6.63 -1.54 0.11
CA GLN A 325 7.37 -0.31 -0.13
C GLN A 325 8.85 -0.59 -0.44
N GLY A 326 9.46 -1.56 0.26
CA GLY A 326 10.81 -2.03 -0.04
C GLY A 326 10.93 -2.70 -1.41
N LEU A 327 9.96 -3.53 -1.79
CA LEU A 327 9.90 -4.15 -3.12
C LEU A 327 9.68 -3.11 -4.21
N GLN A 328 8.80 -2.13 -3.99
CA GLN A 328 8.57 -1.03 -4.91
C GLN A 328 9.87 -0.23 -5.13
N GLY A 329 10.60 0.10 -4.06
CA GLY A 329 11.90 0.75 -4.19
C GLY A 329 12.93 -0.09 -4.96
N ARG A 330 12.91 -1.42 -4.82
CA ARG A 330 13.76 -2.31 -5.62
C ARG A 330 13.35 -2.33 -7.10
N VAL A 331 12.06 -2.33 -7.39
CA VAL A 331 11.53 -2.23 -8.76
C VAL A 331 11.97 -0.91 -9.39
N ASP A 332 11.76 0.22 -8.71
CA ASP A 332 12.17 1.54 -9.23
C ASP A 332 13.69 1.61 -9.49
N ASN A 333 14.50 0.98 -8.63
CA ASN A 333 15.95 0.91 -8.83
C ASN A 333 16.33 0.03 -10.02
N LEU A 334 15.67 -1.11 -10.19
CA LEU A 334 15.86 -1.98 -11.34
C LEU A 334 15.42 -1.31 -12.64
N GLU A 335 14.30 -0.58 -12.65
CA GLU A 335 13.84 0.19 -13.80
C GLU A 335 14.87 1.26 -14.20
N LYS A 336 15.36 2.05 -13.23
CA LYS A 336 16.43 3.02 -13.48
C LYS A 336 17.70 2.36 -14.03
N SER A 337 18.10 1.21 -13.46
CA SER A 337 19.26 0.47 -13.95
C SER A 337 19.03 -0.06 -15.36
N ASN A 338 17.83 -0.54 -15.67
CA ASN A 338 17.48 -1.07 -16.98
C ASN A 338 17.48 0.05 -18.04
N SER A 339 16.96 1.23 -17.72
CA SER A 339 17.04 2.41 -18.60
C SER A 339 18.48 2.78 -18.94
N LYS A 340 19.39 2.77 -17.94
CA LYS A 340 20.83 3.02 -18.17
C LYS A 340 21.45 1.96 -19.09
N LEU A 341 21.14 0.69 -18.87
CA LEU A 341 21.65 -0.40 -19.72
C LEU A 341 21.14 -0.30 -21.16
N ILE A 342 19.90 0.13 -21.37
CA ILE A 342 19.35 0.38 -22.71
C ILE A 342 20.11 1.52 -23.40
N GLU A 343 20.42 2.60 -22.67
CA GLU A 343 21.20 3.73 -23.18
C GLU A 343 22.63 3.32 -23.54
N GLU A 344 23.33 2.60 -22.66
CA GLU A 344 24.67 2.06 -22.92
C GLU A 344 24.68 1.11 -24.12
N LEU A 345 23.68 0.25 -24.24
CA LEU A 345 23.54 -0.66 -25.37
C LEU A 345 23.30 0.11 -26.67
N ALA A 346 22.51 1.19 -26.65
CA ALA A 346 22.32 2.04 -27.82
C ALA A 346 23.63 2.73 -28.26
N ILE A 347 24.41 3.24 -27.30
CA ILE A 347 25.73 3.83 -27.55
C ILE A 347 26.69 2.78 -28.14
N ALA A 348 26.75 1.60 -27.55
CA ALA A 348 27.60 0.51 -28.02
C ALA A 348 27.22 0.06 -29.44
N LYS A 349 25.92 -0.06 -29.74
CA LYS A 349 25.44 -0.37 -31.10
C LYS A 349 25.86 0.69 -32.11
N ASN A 350 25.73 1.97 -31.77
CA ASN A 350 26.18 3.06 -32.65
C ASN A 350 27.69 3.01 -32.90
N ASN A 351 28.49 2.67 -31.89
CA ASN A 351 29.94 2.51 -32.07
C ASN A 351 30.28 1.30 -32.96
N ILE A 352 29.56 0.19 -32.83
CA ILE A 352 29.73 -0.97 -33.72
C ILE A 352 29.41 -0.60 -35.16
N ILE A 353 28.32 0.14 -35.41
CA ILE A 353 27.97 0.58 -36.77
C ILE A 353 29.08 1.44 -37.35
N LYS A 354 29.58 2.43 -36.60
CA LYS A 354 30.71 3.28 -37.05
C LYS A 354 31.95 2.46 -37.38
N LEU A 355 32.32 1.53 -36.51
CA LEU A 355 33.48 0.65 -36.74
C LEU A 355 33.26 -0.28 -37.94
N GLN A 356 32.04 -0.74 -38.18
CA GLN A 356 31.70 -1.54 -39.36
C GLN A 356 31.80 -0.72 -40.65
N GLU A 357 31.32 0.52 -40.64
CA GLU A 357 31.45 1.47 -41.76
C GLU A 357 32.92 1.76 -42.06
N GLU A 358 33.72 2.07 -41.04
CA GLU A 358 35.17 2.28 -41.17
C GLU A 358 35.88 1.02 -41.70
N ASN A 359 35.55 -0.18 -41.20
CA ASN A 359 36.15 -1.42 -41.67
C ASN A 359 35.78 -1.71 -43.13
N GLN A 360 34.52 -1.45 -43.52
CA GLN A 360 34.07 -1.60 -44.89
C GLN A 360 34.80 -0.62 -45.81
N GLN A 361 35.00 0.62 -45.37
CA GLN A 361 35.73 1.64 -46.11
C GLN A 361 37.22 1.28 -46.26
N LEU A 362 37.86 0.79 -45.21
CA LEU A 362 39.23 0.29 -45.30
C LEU A 362 39.34 -0.92 -46.23
N ARG A 363 38.35 -1.81 -46.25
CA ARG A 363 38.33 -2.95 -47.19
C ARG A 363 38.17 -2.51 -48.64
N THR A 364 37.30 -1.53 -48.92
CA THR A 364 37.15 -0.99 -50.28
C THR A 364 38.40 -0.25 -50.72
N GLU A 365 38.99 0.58 -49.88
CA GLU A 365 40.27 1.25 -50.13
C GLU A 365 41.40 0.23 -50.40
N ASN A 366 41.52 -0.81 -49.57
CA ASN A 366 42.52 -1.85 -49.75
C ASN A 366 42.29 -2.62 -51.07
N SER A 367 41.04 -2.94 -51.42
CA SER A 367 40.71 -3.56 -52.71
C SER A 367 41.11 -2.67 -53.90
N VAL A 368 40.87 -1.36 -53.82
CA VAL A 368 41.29 -0.41 -54.85
C VAL A 368 42.82 -0.34 -54.96
N ILE A 369 43.53 -0.32 -53.83
CA ILE A 369 45.00 -0.33 -53.81
C ILE A 369 45.53 -1.60 -54.45
N VAL A 370 44.98 -2.77 -54.12
CA VAL A 370 45.37 -4.05 -54.70
C VAL A 370 45.12 -4.07 -56.20
N MET A 371 43.92 -3.67 -56.67
CA MET A 371 43.63 -3.59 -58.10
C MET A 371 44.58 -2.65 -58.84
N LYS A 372 44.83 -1.45 -58.29
CA LYS A 372 45.77 -0.49 -58.88
C LYS A 372 47.19 -1.04 -58.93
N THR A 373 47.61 -1.76 -57.89
CA THR A 373 48.94 -2.37 -57.82
C THR A 373 49.07 -3.52 -58.83
N GLN A 374 48.04 -4.36 -58.94
CA GLN A 374 48.02 -5.48 -59.89
C GLN A 374 47.99 -4.99 -61.34
N HIS A 375 47.20 -3.95 -61.64
CA HIS A 375 47.22 -3.34 -62.96
C HIS A 375 48.59 -2.74 -63.30
N ARG A 376 49.24 -2.05 -62.35
CA ARG A 376 50.61 -1.55 -62.55
C ARG A 376 51.62 -2.67 -62.76
N LEU A 377 51.49 -3.78 -62.04
CA LEU A 377 52.34 -4.96 -62.23
C LEU A 377 52.13 -5.56 -63.62
N GLU A 378 50.89 -5.68 -64.08
CA GLU A 378 50.54 -6.22 -65.41
C GLU A 378 51.12 -5.35 -66.52
N VAL A 379 50.95 -4.02 -66.44
CA VAL A 379 51.58 -3.09 -67.40
C VAL A 379 53.10 -3.25 -67.40
N THR A 380 53.72 -3.32 -66.21
CA THR A 380 55.17 -3.50 -66.09
C THR A 380 55.63 -4.85 -66.64
N GLN A 381 54.85 -5.92 -66.45
CA GLN A 381 55.15 -7.25 -66.99
C GLN A 381 55.10 -7.24 -68.52
N VAL A 382 54.08 -6.61 -69.12
CA VAL A 382 53.99 -6.44 -70.57
C VAL A 382 55.18 -5.66 -71.10
N ASP A 383 55.57 -4.56 -70.44
CA ASP A 383 56.75 -3.78 -70.82
C ASP A 383 58.04 -4.63 -70.78
N VAL A 384 58.22 -5.44 -69.72
CA VAL A 384 59.36 -6.36 -69.57
C VAL A 384 59.34 -7.47 -70.63
N ASP A 385 58.18 -8.03 -70.94
CA ASP A 385 58.05 -9.08 -71.97
C ASP A 385 58.40 -8.54 -73.36
N VAL A 386 57.96 -7.33 -73.68
CA VAL A 386 58.32 -6.63 -74.94
C VAL A 386 59.82 -6.34 -75.00
N GLU A 387 60.44 -5.88 -73.90
CA GLU A 387 61.88 -5.66 -73.83
C GLU A 387 62.65 -6.97 -74.02
N LEU A 388 62.21 -8.06 -73.40
CA LEU A 388 62.81 -9.38 -73.49
C LEU A 388 62.68 -9.99 -74.89
N ASP A 389 61.53 -9.84 -75.56
CA ASP A 389 61.34 -10.27 -76.93
C ASP A 389 62.18 -9.45 -77.91
N THR A 390 62.27 -8.13 -77.70
CA THR A 390 63.16 -7.25 -78.48
C THR A 390 64.62 -7.69 -78.31
N TYR A 391 65.05 -7.98 -77.08
CA TYR A 391 66.38 -8.49 -76.80
C TYR A 391 66.65 -9.85 -77.46
N LYS A 392 65.70 -10.79 -77.39
CA LYS A 392 65.80 -12.10 -78.06
C LYS A 392 65.91 -11.96 -79.58
N GLN A 393 65.05 -11.16 -80.20
CA GLN A 393 65.08 -10.91 -81.65
C GLN A 393 66.40 -10.27 -82.07
N SER A 394 66.86 -9.26 -81.32
CA SER A 394 68.16 -8.63 -81.57
C SER A 394 69.31 -9.63 -81.42
N ARG A 395 69.28 -10.51 -80.42
CA ARG A 395 70.31 -11.53 -80.21
C ARG A 395 70.28 -12.59 -81.31
N GLN A 396 69.10 -13.04 -81.73
CA GLN A 396 68.93 -13.96 -82.85
C GLN A 396 69.48 -13.36 -84.15
N GLY A 397 69.16 -12.11 -84.47
CA GLY A 397 69.72 -11.43 -85.65
C GLY A 397 71.24 -11.31 -85.58
N LEU A 398 71.81 -11.09 -84.39
CA LEU A 398 73.26 -11.10 -84.19
C LEU A 398 73.88 -12.49 -84.39
N ASP A 399 73.24 -13.55 -83.90
CA ASP A 399 73.66 -14.94 -84.09
C ASP A 399 73.58 -15.35 -85.58
N GLU A 400 72.54 -14.93 -86.30
CA GLU A 400 72.39 -15.14 -87.75
C GLU A 400 73.53 -14.45 -88.51
N MET A 401 73.79 -13.17 -88.24
CA MET A 401 74.91 -12.44 -88.85
C MET A 401 76.27 -13.08 -88.51
N TYR A 402 76.49 -13.54 -87.27
CA TYR A 402 77.72 -14.23 -86.88
C TYR A 402 77.88 -15.56 -87.64
N ASN A 403 76.80 -16.34 -87.79
CA ASN A 403 76.81 -17.59 -88.53
C ASN A 403 77.05 -17.37 -90.03
N GLU A 404 76.45 -16.33 -90.61
CA GLU A 404 76.70 -15.93 -92.00
C GLU A 404 78.14 -15.49 -92.20
N ALA A 405 78.68 -14.62 -91.34
CA ALA A 405 80.08 -14.22 -91.38
C ALA A 405 81.02 -15.43 -91.25
N ARG A 406 80.70 -16.40 -90.38
CA ARG A 406 81.47 -17.64 -90.24
C ARG A 406 81.34 -18.56 -91.45
N ARG A 407 80.20 -18.58 -92.14
CA ARG A 407 80.01 -19.31 -93.40
C ARG A 407 80.84 -18.66 -94.51
N ALA A 408 80.72 -17.35 -94.71
CA ALA A 408 81.48 -16.58 -95.68
C ALA A 408 83.00 -16.74 -95.45
N LEU A 409 83.45 -16.74 -94.19
CA LEU A 409 84.85 -16.99 -93.86
C LEU A 409 85.30 -18.41 -94.28
N ARG A 410 84.47 -19.44 -94.06
CA ARG A 410 84.79 -20.81 -94.48
C ARG A 410 84.81 -20.95 -96.01
N GLU A 411 83.86 -20.32 -96.68
CA GLU A 411 83.81 -20.29 -98.15
C GLU A 411 85.04 -19.59 -98.72
N GLU A 412 85.48 -18.47 -98.14
CA GLU A 412 86.73 -17.81 -98.57
C GLU A 412 87.95 -18.70 -98.25
N CYS A 413 88.03 -19.29 -97.06
CA CYS A 413 89.14 -20.21 -96.77
C CYS A 413 89.19 -21.39 -97.75
N GLN A 414 88.04 -21.95 -98.15
CA GLN A 414 87.96 -23.03 -99.13
C GLN A 414 88.36 -22.54 -100.52
N LEU A 415 87.82 -21.41 -100.97
CA LEU A 415 88.14 -20.82 -102.27
C LEU A 415 89.64 -20.50 -102.36
N ARG A 416 90.21 -19.92 -101.30
CA ARG A 416 91.65 -19.68 -101.18
C ARG A 416 92.43 -20.99 -101.25
N GLN A 417 92.00 -22.05 -100.56
CA GLN A 417 92.66 -23.35 -100.62
C GLN A 417 92.58 -23.97 -102.03
N ASP A 418 91.45 -23.84 -102.72
CA ASP A 418 91.26 -24.33 -104.09
C ASP A 418 92.16 -23.57 -105.07
N VAL A 419 92.26 -22.24 -104.93
CA VAL A 419 93.20 -21.41 -105.69
C VAL A 419 94.65 -21.76 -105.39
N GLU A 420 95.00 -22.00 -104.12
CA GLU A 420 96.34 -22.46 -103.73
C GLU A 420 96.65 -23.85 -104.32
N ASN A 421 95.68 -24.78 -104.35
CA ASN A 421 95.82 -26.09 -104.98
C ASN A 421 95.97 -25.99 -106.50
N GLU A 422 95.16 -25.18 -107.18
CA GLU A 422 95.28 -24.91 -108.61
C GLU A 422 96.65 -24.29 -108.93
N LEU A 423 97.13 -23.38 -108.09
CA LEU A 423 98.47 -22.80 -108.23
C LEU A 423 99.55 -23.87 -108.10
N VAL A 424 99.43 -24.80 -107.14
CA VAL A 424 100.36 -25.94 -107.01
C VAL A 424 100.33 -26.82 -108.25
N VAL A 425 99.15 -27.14 -108.79
CA VAL A 425 99.01 -27.91 -110.03
C VAL A 425 99.64 -27.16 -111.20
N GLN A 426 99.43 -25.84 -111.33
CA GLN A 426 100.06 -25.04 -112.38
C GLN A 426 101.58 -24.99 -112.23
N VAL A 427 102.09 -24.88 -111.00
CA VAL A 427 103.54 -24.96 -110.74
C VAL A 427 104.08 -26.34 -111.12
N SER A 428 103.36 -27.42 -110.79
CA SER A 428 103.73 -28.79 -111.18
C SER A 428 103.72 -28.97 -112.70
N MET A 429 102.66 -28.54 -113.39
CA MET A 429 102.57 -28.57 -114.85
C MET A 429 103.67 -27.72 -115.50
N LYS A 430 103.99 -26.55 -114.92
CA LYS A 430 105.10 -25.72 -115.39
C LYS A 430 106.43 -26.41 -115.18
N GLN A 431 106.66 -27.07 -114.05
CA GLN A 431 107.86 -27.87 -113.80
C GLN A 431 107.95 -29.05 -114.75
N GLU A 432 106.86 -29.79 -114.99
CA GLU A 432 106.78 -30.86 -115.99
C GLU A 432 107.05 -30.34 -117.41
N MET A 433 106.47 -29.20 -117.80
CA MET A 433 106.72 -28.56 -119.09
C MET A 433 108.17 -28.07 -119.22
N GLU A 434 108.76 -27.50 -118.17
CA GLU A 434 110.17 -27.11 -118.13
C GLU A 434 111.11 -28.33 -118.16
N MET A 435 110.73 -29.47 -117.58
CA MET A 435 111.44 -30.74 -117.72
C MET A 435 111.30 -31.32 -119.13
N ALA A 436 110.11 -31.27 -119.73
CA ALA A 436 109.84 -31.72 -121.10
C ALA A 436 110.51 -30.84 -122.16
N MET A 437 110.71 -29.53 -121.92
CA MET A 437 111.52 -28.66 -122.77
C MET A 437 113.03 -28.87 -122.60
N LYS A 438 113.47 -29.53 -121.52
CA LYS A 438 114.90 -29.83 -121.25
C LYS A 438 115.32 -31.23 -121.72
N LEU A 439 114.38 -32.07 -122.15
CA LEU A 439 114.59 -33.32 -122.89
C LEU A 439 114.46 -33.06 -124.39
#